data_AF-A0A1B6J275-F1
#
_entry.id   AF-A0A1B6J275-F1
#
_cell.length_a   1.000
_cell.length_b   1.000
_cell.length_c   1.000
_cell.angle_alpha   90.00
_cell.angle_beta   90.00
_cell.angle_gamma   90.00
#
_symmetry.space_group_name_H-M   'P 1'
#
loop_
_entity.id
_entity.type
_entity.pdbx_description
1 polymer ?
#
loop_
_entity_poly.entity_id
_entity_poly.type
_entity_poly.pdbx_seq_one_letter_code
_entity_poly.pdbx_strand_id
1 'polypeptide(L)'
;QELWFNDSGEMNDGPLCRCSARARRSGIRHNIYAGENHLSSCDPNSNNGDKLYHYRITISPPTNFLVKTPTIIEYDAHEYIFEGFSMFSHKKLDALPLCKVIRFNIEYTIVYFEEKAPVNFTIRELDYFYKYLFQELLELVDLDLRAHGDSSGCPQYHFMPRFVRELPGNGKEVLSMNEVLKYLIDSSCPLVSKGSLSDVLAMPQHEWQRFTEHIKGMIVTYPGKKPCSLRVDQLDRDQDSTSQSSFPEIVHFGIRPPQLSYAGNPEYQKAWREYVKFRHLLANMPKPSFEDKRRLEAKEIRLQNMRTKNELKRNVTVTVSSENFHKTGIMCDVVQHAMLVPVLVSHLRFHRSLDVLEEKIKYKFSNRYLLQLALTHPSYRENFGTNPDHARNSLTNCGIRQPVYGDRRIHYMNTRKRAEVTIWSEYEVVLCQTFLVKI
;
A
#
# COMPACT_ATOMS: atom_id res chain seq x y z
N GLN A 1 17.38 8.65 -12.84
CA GLN A 1 16.95 7.47 -12.07
C GLN A 1 15.43 7.48 -12.02
N GLU A 2 14.78 6.40 -12.43
CA GLU A 2 13.30 6.33 -12.51
C GLU A 2 12.64 5.63 -11.32
N LEU A 3 13.41 4.84 -10.56
CA LEU A 3 12.98 4.21 -9.31
C LEU A 3 13.27 5.13 -8.12
N TRP A 4 12.31 5.18 -7.19
CA TRP A 4 12.39 5.98 -5.96
C TRP A 4 12.53 5.05 -4.76
N PHE A 5 13.25 5.51 -3.76
CA PHE A 5 13.53 4.77 -2.53
C PHE A 5 13.13 5.60 -1.32
N ASN A 6 13.17 4.99 -0.14
CA ASN A 6 12.71 5.63 1.08
C ASN A 6 13.87 5.94 2.02
N ASP A 7 13.95 7.20 2.43
CA ASP A 7 14.86 7.67 3.46
C ASP A 7 14.10 8.14 4.70
N SER A 8 14.71 7.92 5.88
CA SER A 8 14.06 8.20 7.15
C SER A 8 13.85 9.70 7.35
N GLY A 9 12.63 10.09 7.73
CA GLY A 9 12.25 11.47 7.96
C GLY A 9 12.09 12.31 6.69
N GLU A 10 12.22 11.70 5.51
CA GLU A 10 12.16 12.37 4.21
C GLU A 10 10.97 11.90 3.36
N MET A 11 10.40 12.85 2.63
CA MET A 11 9.51 12.65 1.48
C MET A 11 10.33 12.79 0.20
N ASN A 12 9.72 12.48 -0.94
CA ASN A 12 10.41 12.58 -2.23
C ASN A 12 10.85 14.02 -2.57
N ASP A 13 10.26 15.04 -1.93
CA ASP A 13 10.53 16.47 -2.14
C ASP A 13 11.15 17.17 -0.92
N GLY A 14 11.76 16.42 0.00
CA GLY A 14 12.49 16.95 1.17
C GLY A 14 11.90 16.48 2.51
N PRO A 15 12.06 17.22 3.62
CA PRO A 15 11.70 16.70 4.94
C PRO A 15 10.20 16.49 5.11
N LEU A 16 9.82 15.36 5.71
CA LEU A 16 8.43 14.96 5.98
C LEU A 16 7.70 15.99 6.86
N CYS A 17 8.38 16.49 7.89
CA CYS A 17 7.79 17.43 8.84
C CYS A 17 8.47 18.79 8.78
N ARG A 18 7.67 19.82 8.46
CA ARG A 18 8.08 21.24 8.47
C ARG A 18 7.55 22.00 9.69
N CYS A 19 6.93 21.31 10.65
CA CYS A 19 6.48 21.93 11.90
C CYS A 19 7.66 22.39 12.76
N SER A 20 7.41 23.36 13.64
CA SER A 20 8.39 23.82 14.62
C SER A 20 8.78 22.71 15.61
N ALA A 21 9.97 22.81 16.21
CA ALA A 21 10.47 21.81 17.16
C ALA A 21 9.51 21.57 18.34
N ARG A 22 8.80 22.63 18.81
CA ARG A 22 7.78 22.51 19.85
C ARG A 22 6.58 21.69 19.40
N ALA A 23 6.09 21.92 18.18
CA ALA A 23 4.93 21.22 17.64
C ALA A 23 5.22 19.74 17.36
N ARG A 24 6.47 19.38 17.02
CA ARG A 24 6.90 17.98 16.79
C ARG A 24 6.82 17.09 18.02
N ARG A 25 6.86 17.66 19.23
CA ARG A 25 6.80 16.91 20.51
C ARG A 25 5.39 16.46 20.88
N SER A 26 4.39 16.74 20.05
CA SER A 26 3.00 16.39 20.34
C SER A 26 2.21 16.11 19.06
N GLY A 27 1.16 15.31 19.20
CA GLY A 27 0.14 15.14 18.18
C GLY A 27 0.29 13.88 17.35
N ILE A 28 -0.87 13.35 16.97
CA ILE A 28 -1.03 12.07 16.25
C ILE A 28 -0.31 12.03 14.90
N ARG A 29 -0.11 13.18 14.23
CA ARG A 29 0.64 13.26 12.96
C ARG A 29 2.14 12.99 13.13
N HIS A 30 2.67 13.05 14.34
CA HIS A 30 4.05 12.71 14.68
C HIS A 30 4.14 11.33 15.35
N ASN A 31 3.12 10.47 15.17
CA ASN A 31 2.98 9.17 15.84
C ASN A 31 2.97 9.25 17.37
N ILE A 32 2.48 10.35 17.93
CA ILE A 32 2.32 10.55 19.38
C ILE A 32 0.84 10.36 19.73
N TYR A 33 0.51 9.20 20.28
CA TYR A 33 -0.83 8.81 20.67
C TYR A 33 -1.00 8.93 22.20
N ALA A 34 -2.17 9.39 22.66
CA ALA A 34 -2.41 9.58 24.08
C ALA A 34 -2.68 8.24 24.77
N GLY A 35 -2.08 8.01 25.95
CA GLY A 35 -2.25 6.78 26.72
C GLY A 35 -1.39 5.60 26.28
N GLU A 36 -0.56 5.78 25.25
CA GLU A 36 0.49 4.82 24.93
C GLU A 36 1.66 5.00 25.89
N ASN A 37 1.76 4.07 26.84
CA ASN A 37 2.85 3.98 27.78
C ASN A 37 3.80 2.84 27.38
N HIS A 38 4.93 2.76 28.07
CA HIS A 38 5.86 1.65 27.93
C HIS A 38 5.15 0.30 28.10
N LEU A 39 5.37 -0.60 27.15
CA LEU A 39 4.90 -1.98 27.21
C LEU A 39 6.06 -2.89 27.58
N SER A 40 5.86 -3.71 28.62
CA SER A 40 6.79 -4.77 28.97
C SER A 40 7.03 -5.69 27.77
N SER A 41 8.29 -5.97 27.47
CA SER A 41 8.66 -6.86 26.38
C SER A 41 8.06 -8.26 26.59
N CYS A 42 7.48 -8.82 25.52
CA CYS A 42 7.09 -10.22 25.47
C CYS A 42 8.33 -11.13 25.60
N ASP A 43 8.13 -12.38 26.03
CA ASP A 43 9.21 -13.39 25.94
C ASP A 43 9.45 -13.72 24.46
N PRO A 44 10.63 -13.42 23.91
CA PRO A 44 10.91 -13.61 22.49
C PRO A 44 10.80 -15.07 22.04
N ASN A 45 11.05 -16.05 22.91
CA ASN A 45 11.05 -17.47 22.56
C ASN A 45 9.70 -18.16 22.81
N SER A 46 8.68 -17.42 23.23
CA SER A 46 7.34 -17.92 23.49
C SER A 46 6.33 -17.26 22.53
N ASN A 47 5.17 -17.88 22.34
CA ASN A 47 4.05 -17.27 21.62
C ASN A 47 3.29 -16.22 22.47
N ASN A 48 3.52 -16.20 23.79
CA ASN A 48 2.84 -15.32 24.75
C ASN A 48 1.30 -15.35 24.60
N GLY A 49 0.73 -16.51 24.23
CA GLY A 49 -0.69 -16.67 23.93
C GLY A 49 -1.64 -16.42 25.12
N ASP A 50 -1.10 -16.41 26.34
CA ASP A 50 -1.80 -16.04 27.57
C ASP A 50 -1.95 -14.51 27.75
N LYS A 51 -1.10 -13.72 27.09
CA LYS A 51 -1.03 -12.26 27.22
C LYS A 51 -1.53 -11.52 25.98
N LEU A 52 -1.55 -12.21 24.83
CA LEU A 52 -1.87 -11.62 23.54
C LEU A 52 -3.25 -12.04 23.04
N TYR A 53 -4.00 -11.05 22.56
CA TYR A 53 -5.28 -11.23 21.90
C TYR A 53 -5.09 -11.32 20.40
N HIS A 54 -5.60 -12.39 19.78
CA HIS A 54 -5.42 -12.68 18.36
C HIS A 54 -6.62 -12.26 17.53
N TYR A 55 -6.32 -11.62 16.40
CA TYR A 55 -7.29 -11.19 15.40
C TYR A 55 -6.80 -11.51 14.00
N ARG A 56 -7.62 -12.13 13.16
CA ARG A 56 -7.30 -12.32 11.73
C ARG A 56 -7.79 -11.11 10.94
N ILE A 57 -6.90 -10.54 10.11
CA ILE A 57 -7.19 -9.37 9.29
C ILE A 57 -7.68 -9.84 7.91
N THR A 58 -8.74 -9.20 7.44
CA THR A 58 -9.34 -9.42 6.12
C THR A 58 -9.71 -8.08 5.50
N ILE A 59 -9.98 -8.08 4.20
CA ILE A 59 -10.36 -6.88 3.46
C ILE A 59 -11.59 -7.13 2.61
N SER A 60 -12.46 -6.12 2.55
CA SER A 60 -13.64 -6.10 1.69
C SER A 60 -13.73 -4.77 0.95
N PRO A 61 -13.88 -4.74 -0.39
CA PRO A 61 -13.92 -5.90 -1.29
C PRO A 61 -12.51 -6.52 -1.51
N PRO A 62 -12.42 -7.79 -1.97
CA PRO A 62 -11.14 -8.47 -2.23
C PRO A 62 -10.46 -8.05 -3.55
N THR A 63 -11.04 -7.08 -4.27
CA THR A 63 -10.49 -6.56 -5.53
C THR A 63 -9.05 -6.07 -5.34
N ASN A 64 -8.13 -6.47 -6.22
CA ASN A 64 -6.68 -6.20 -6.14
C ASN A 64 -5.90 -6.96 -5.05
N PHE A 65 -6.57 -7.73 -4.19
CA PHE A 65 -5.92 -8.56 -3.17
C PHE A 65 -5.86 -10.04 -3.56
N LEU A 66 -6.79 -10.48 -4.42
CA LEU A 66 -6.71 -11.78 -5.10
C LEU A 66 -5.87 -11.63 -6.38
N VAL A 67 -4.65 -12.14 -6.34
CA VAL A 67 -3.73 -12.16 -7.48
C VAL A 67 -3.80 -13.52 -8.19
N LYS A 68 -3.42 -13.54 -9.48
CA LYS A 68 -3.37 -14.78 -10.27
C LYS A 68 -2.30 -15.76 -9.77
N THR A 69 -1.18 -15.23 -9.29
CA THR A 69 -0.03 -15.99 -8.79
C THR A 69 0.23 -15.57 -7.34
N PRO A 70 -0.48 -16.16 -6.37
CA PRO A 70 -0.29 -15.86 -4.96
C PRO A 70 1.04 -16.42 -4.46
N THR A 71 1.48 -15.98 -3.29
CA THR A 71 2.60 -16.62 -2.60
C THR A 71 2.15 -17.98 -2.07
N ILE A 72 2.80 -19.05 -2.51
CA ILE A 72 2.51 -20.44 -2.15
C ILE A 72 3.74 -21.03 -1.49
N ILE A 73 3.55 -21.73 -0.38
CA ILE A 73 4.59 -22.51 0.30
C ILE A 73 4.19 -23.97 0.24
N GLU A 74 5.06 -24.80 -0.34
CA GLU A 74 4.91 -26.25 -0.33
C GLU A 74 5.52 -26.82 0.97
N TYR A 75 4.72 -27.55 1.73
CA TYR A 75 5.16 -28.22 2.95
C TYR A 75 4.42 -29.55 3.12
N ASP A 76 5.17 -30.60 3.44
CA ASP A 76 4.65 -31.96 3.65
C ASP A 76 3.74 -32.44 2.51
N ALA A 77 4.13 -32.20 1.25
CA ALA A 77 3.37 -32.50 0.03
C ALA A 77 2.04 -31.75 -0.14
N HIS A 78 1.88 -30.60 0.53
CA HIS A 78 0.71 -29.76 0.39
C HIS A 78 1.07 -28.30 0.12
N GLU A 79 0.18 -27.60 -0.59
CA GLU A 79 0.30 -26.19 -0.89
C GLU A 79 -0.43 -25.34 0.18
N TYR A 80 0.27 -24.39 0.77
CA TYR A 80 -0.29 -23.39 1.66
C TYR A 80 -0.26 -22.02 0.98
N ILE A 81 -1.44 -21.40 0.85
CA ILE A 81 -1.62 -20.14 0.11
C ILE A 81 -1.69 -18.98 1.08
N PHE A 82 -1.07 -17.85 0.74
CA PHE A 82 -1.16 -16.64 1.54
C PHE A 82 -2.61 -16.11 1.67
N GLU A 83 -3.06 -15.91 2.91
CA GLU A 83 -4.42 -15.46 3.28
C GLU A 83 -4.38 -14.17 4.14
N GLY A 84 -3.37 -13.33 3.96
CA GLY A 84 -3.22 -12.08 4.71
C GLY A 84 -2.48 -12.24 6.04
N PHE A 85 -2.85 -11.42 7.04
CA PHE A 85 -2.11 -11.31 8.30
C PHE A 85 -2.98 -11.62 9.51
N SER A 86 -2.39 -12.33 10.48
CA SER A 86 -2.84 -12.38 11.86
C SER A 86 -2.19 -11.24 12.64
N MET A 87 -2.97 -10.58 13.50
CA MET A 87 -2.53 -9.52 14.39
C MET A 87 -2.69 -9.95 15.84
N PHE A 88 -1.65 -9.72 16.63
CA PHE A 88 -1.63 -9.99 18.07
C PHE A 88 -1.53 -8.67 18.83
N SER A 89 -2.41 -8.46 19.80
CA SER A 89 -2.44 -7.24 20.60
C SER A 89 -2.29 -7.51 22.08
N HIS A 90 -1.57 -6.65 22.79
CA HIS A 90 -1.41 -6.70 24.25
C HIS A 90 -2.68 -6.34 25.04
N LYS A 91 -3.69 -5.81 24.36
CA LYS A 91 -4.98 -5.46 24.97
C LYS A 91 -6.10 -5.92 24.05
N LYS A 92 -7.18 -6.39 24.66
CA LYS A 92 -8.40 -6.75 23.94
C LYS A 92 -8.94 -5.51 23.20
N LEU A 93 -9.34 -5.71 21.96
CA LEU A 93 -9.98 -4.68 21.14
C LEU A 93 -11.48 -4.67 21.43
N ASP A 94 -12.01 -3.48 21.72
CA ASP A 94 -13.45 -3.25 21.82
C ASP A 94 -14.12 -3.30 20.45
N ALA A 95 -15.45 -3.22 20.42
CA ALA A 95 -16.22 -3.02 19.20
C ALA A 95 -15.95 -1.61 18.62
N LEU A 96 -14.86 -1.47 17.88
CA LEU A 96 -14.46 -0.22 17.24
C LEU A 96 -15.15 -0.06 15.88
N PRO A 97 -15.32 1.19 15.40
CA PRO A 97 -15.76 1.46 14.04
C PRO A 97 -14.86 0.78 13.01
N LEU A 98 -15.48 0.40 11.88
CA LEU A 98 -14.78 -0.21 10.75
C LEU A 98 -13.70 0.73 10.20
N CYS A 99 -12.51 0.19 9.96
CA CYS A 99 -11.41 0.93 9.35
C CYS A 99 -11.60 1.00 7.84
N LYS A 100 -11.86 2.18 7.31
CA LYS A 100 -12.06 2.42 5.88
C LYS A 100 -10.86 3.12 5.26
N VAL A 101 -10.50 2.71 4.05
CA VAL A 101 -9.43 3.32 3.26
C VAL A 101 -9.79 3.34 1.79
N ILE A 102 -9.68 4.51 1.15
CA ILE A 102 -9.90 4.65 -0.27
C ILE A 102 -8.56 4.48 -0.99
N ARG A 103 -8.44 3.40 -1.77
CA ARG A 103 -7.25 3.13 -2.58
C ARG A 103 -7.65 2.64 -3.96
N PHE A 104 -6.91 3.06 -4.99
CA PHE A 104 -7.29 2.79 -6.38
C PHE A 104 -8.74 3.26 -6.71
N ASN A 105 -9.23 4.30 -6.02
CA ASN A 105 -10.62 4.78 -6.09
C ASN A 105 -11.68 3.73 -5.68
N ILE A 106 -11.29 2.76 -4.85
CA ILE A 106 -12.19 1.78 -4.24
C ILE A 106 -12.11 2.02 -2.74
N GLU A 107 -13.27 2.16 -2.08
CA GLU A 107 -13.34 2.15 -0.62
C GLU A 107 -13.18 0.70 -0.15
N TYR A 108 -12.08 0.43 0.51
CA TYR A 108 -11.85 -0.83 1.20
C TYR A 108 -12.17 -0.68 2.67
N THR A 109 -12.71 -1.75 3.24
CA THR A 109 -12.89 -1.91 4.68
C THR A 109 -11.93 -2.98 5.16
N ILE A 110 -11.05 -2.60 6.08
CA ILE A 110 -10.17 -3.54 6.79
C ILE A 110 -10.99 -4.09 7.97
N VAL A 111 -11.29 -5.38 7.90
CA VAL A 111 -12.08 -6.10 8.91
C VAL A 111 -11.15 -7.01 9.69
N TYR A 112 -11.31 -7.04 11.00
CA TYR A 112 -10.61 -7.98 11.85
C TYR A 112 -11.62 -8.67 12.78
N PHE A 113 -11.45 -9.96 13.02
CA PHE A 113 -12.29 -10.73 13.95
C PHE A 113 -11.40 -11.57 14.87
N GLU A 114 -11.88 -11.70 16.10
CA GLU A 114 -11.27 -12.53 17.13
C GLU A 114 -11.36 -14.00 16.71
N GLU A 115 -10.22 -14.70 16.72
CA GLU A 115 -10.10 -16.11 16.35
C GLU A 115 -9.15 -16.79 17.33
N LYS A 116 -9.26 -18.11 17.50
CA LYS A 116 -8.29 -18.86 18.29
C LYS A 116 -6.87 -18.61 17.76
N ALA A 117 -5.95 -18.26 18.66
CA ALA A 117 -4.57 -18.00 18.31
C ALA A 117 -3.91 -19.26 17.71
N PRO A 118 -3.16 -19.14 16.60
CA PRO A 118 -2.22 -20.17 16.17
C PRO A 118 -1.24 -20.48 17.30
N VAL A 119 -0.82 -21.74 17.44
CA VAL A 119 0.04 -22.13 18.58
C VAL A 119 1.52 -22.11 18.20
N ASN A 120 1.84 -22.46 16.94
CA ASN A 120 3.19 -22.77 16.48
C ASN A 120 3.90 -21.54 15.89
N PHE A 121 4.18 -20.56 16.74
CA PHE A 121 5.02 -19.41 16.43
C PHE A 121 5.71 -18.90 17.70
N THR A 122 6.73 -18.06 17.55
CA THR A 122 7.34 -17.30 18.65
C THR A 122 7.40 -15.82 18.30
N ILE A 123 7.44 -14.94 19.30
CA ILE A 123 7.49 -13.49 19.06
C ILE A 123 8.75 -13.09 18.28
N ARG A 124 9.88 -13.76 18.52
CA ARG A 124 11.12 -13.53 17.79
C ARG A 124 10.98 -13.80 16.30
N GLU A 125 10.27 -14.86 15.90
CA GLU A 125 10.04 -15.15 14.49
C GLU A 125 9.22 -14.06 13.81
N LEU A 126 8.20 -13.53 14.52
CA LEU A 126 7.39 -12.41 14.02
C LEU A 126 8.22 -11.14 13.88
N ASP A 127 9.13 -10.87 14.82
CA ASP A 127 10.02 -9.71 14.78
C ASP A 127 11.02 -9.81 13.61
N TYR A 128 11.57 -11.00 13.34
CA TYR A 128 12.43 -11.22 12.17
C TYR A 128 11.67 -11.03 10.86
N PHE A 129 10.47 -11.60 10.75
CA PHE A 129 9.63 -11.42 9.58
C PHE A 129 9.25 -9.94 9.39
N TYR A 130 8.89 -9.24 10.47
CA TYR A 130 8.56 -7.82 10.43
C TYR A 130 9.72 -6.99 9.92
N LYS A 131 10.92 -7.22 10.46
CA LYS A 131 12.14 -6.53 10.01
C LYS A 131 12.42 -6.80 8.53
N TYR A 132 12.40 -8.07 8.12
CA TYR A 132 12.67 -8.47 6.75
C TYR A 132 11.67 -7.86 5.76
N LEU A 133 10.36 -7.99 6.01
CA LEU A 133 9.36 -7.50 5.07
C LEU A 133 9.20 -5.98 5.12
N PHE A 134 8.92 -5.41 6.30
CA PHE A 134 8.51 -4.01 6.41
C PHE A 134 9.70 -3.05 6.37
N GLN A 135 10.84 -3.39 6.98
CA GLN A 135 11.99 -2.50 7.06
C GLN A 135 12.98 -2.71 5.90
N GLU A 136 13.29 -3.97 5.58
CA GLU A 136 14.27 -4.27 4.54
C GLU A 136 13.60 -4.24 3.16
N LEU A 137 12.69 -5.17 2.85
CA LEU A 137 12.12 -5.26 1.49
C LEU A 137 11.29 -4.04 1.07
N LEU A 138 10.41 -3.56 1.96
CA LEU A 138 9.50 -2.45 1.66
C LEU A 138 10.03 -1.07 2.07
N GLU A 139 11.18 -1.00 2.74
CA GLU A 139 11.80 0.26 3.18
C GLU A 139 10.81 1.20 3.91
N LEU A 140 9.91 0.68 4.75
CA LEU A 140 8.96 1.50 5.53
C LEU A 140 9.65 2.03 6.80
N VAL A 141 10.74 2.79 6.61
CA VAL A 141 11.66 3.20 7.67
C VAL A 141 11.05 4.15 8.71
N ASP A 142 9.99 4.88 8.35
CA ASP A 142 9.25 5.76 9.27
C ASP A 142 8.07 5.05 9.98
N LEU A 143 7.85 3.76 9.70
CA LEU A 143 6.82 2.96 10.36
C LEU A 143 7.30 2.49 11.73
N ASP A 144 6.80 3.12 12.78
CA ASP A 144 7.05 2.71 14.17
C ASP A 144 5.78 2.18 14.83
N LEU A 145 5.84 0.90 15.21
CA LEU A 145 4.78 0.21 15.96
C LEU A 145 4.91 0.37 17.47
N ARG A 146 6.00 0.96 17.97
CA ARG A 146 6.22 1.19 19.40
C ARG A 146 5.58 2.50 19.86
N ALA A 147 5.52 2.67 21.18
CA ALA A 147 5.14 3.94 21.78
C ALA A 147 6.22 4.99 21.46
N HIS A 148 5.79 6.24 21.25
CA HIS A 148 6.71 7.31 20.86
C HIS A 148 7.85 7.50 21.87
N GLY A 149 9.09 7.44 21.39
CA GLY A 149 10.28 7.63 22.22
C GLY A 149 10.64 6.43 23.11
N ASP A 150 9.95 5.29 22.97
CA ASP A 150 10.23 4.08 23.72
C ASP A 150 10.89 3.01 22.84
N SER A 151 12.22 3.07 22.77
CA SER A 151 13.02 2.09 22.03
C SER A 151 13.13 0.73 22.74
N SER A 152 12.88 0.70 24.06
CA SER A 152 13.00 -0.49 24.91
C SER A 152 11.70 -1.30 25.02
N GLY A 153 10.57 -0.70 24.65
CA GLY A 153 9.26 -1.31 24.76
C GLY A 153 8.93 -2.30 23.65
N CYS A 154 7.96 -3.16 23.97
CA CYS A 154 7.33 -4.04 22.99
C CYS A 154 6.55 -3.23 21.94
N PRO A 155 6.50 -3.67 20.66
CA PRO A 155 5.54 -3.15 19.70
C PRO A 155 4.10 -3.22 20.22
N GLN A 156 3.26 -2.26 19.85
CA GLN A 156 1.84 -2.25 20.25
C GLN A 156 1.06 -3.46 19.69
N TYR A 157 1.52 -3.97 18.54
CA TYR A 157 0.95 -5.12 17.83
C TYR A 157 2.06 -5.96 17.19
N HIS A 158 1.88 -7.27 17.12
CA HIS A 158 2.71 -8.18 16.33
C HIS A 158 1.91 -8.73 15.14
N PHE A 159 2.59 -9.02 14.04
CA PHE A 159 1.96 -9.49 12.80
C PHE A 159 2.59 -10.80 12.34
N MET A 160 1.73 -11.78 12.03
CA MET A 160 2.12 -13.08 11.48
C MET A 160 1.52 -13.24 10.08
N PRO A 161 2.31 -13.56 9.05
CA PRO A 161 1.76 -13.93 7.75
C PRO A 161 0.99 -15.25 7.87
N ARG A 162 -0.20 -15.32 7.25
CA ARG A 162 -1.01 -16.54 7.25
C ARG A 162 -0.82 -17.26 5.93
N PHE A 163 -0.28 -18.46 5.99
CA PHE A 163 -0.28 -19.42 4.89
C PHE A 163 -1.23 -20.55 5.26
N VAL A 164 -2.28 -20.75 4.45
CA VAL A 164 -3.42 -21.57 4.82
C VAL A 164 -3.68 -22.65 3.78
N ARG A 165 -4.03 -23.83 4.28
CA ARG A 165 -4.57 -24.94 3.49
C ARG A 165 -6.01 -25.20 3.92
N GLU A 166 -6.90 -25.35 2.95
CA GLU A 166 -8.28 -25.77 3.22
C GLU A 166 -8.32 -27.28 3.51
N LEU A 167 -9.01 -27.65 4.58
CA LEU A 167 -9.25 -29.04 4.97
C LEU A 167 -10.69 -29.46 4.62
N PRO A 168 -10.95 -30.77 4.45
CA PRO A 168 -12.32 -31.28 4.31
C PRO A 168 -13.22 -30.81 5.47
N GLY A 169 -14.45 -30.40 5.15
CA GLY A 169 -15.42 -29.95 6.16
C GLY A 169 -15.26 -28.49 6.62
N ASN A 170 -14.71 -27.61 5.77
CA ASN A 170 -14.47 -26.18 6.06
C ASN A 170 -13.48 -25.90 7.20
N GLY A 171 -12.63 -26.87 7.53
CA GLY A 171 -11.48 -26.63 8.40
C GLY A 171 -10.41 -25.86 7.64
N LYS A 172 -9.61 -25.06 8.36
CA LYS A 172 -8.42 -24.40 7.81
C LYS A 172 -7.22 -24.75 8.67
N GLU A 173 -6.11 -25.04 8.02
CA GLU A 173 -4.83 -25.28 8.67
C GLU A 173 -3.89 -24.12 8.38
N VAL A 174 -3.28 -23.55 9.43
CA VAL A 174 -2.33 -22.45 9.32
C VAL A 174 -0.92 -23.02 9.46
N LEU A 175 -0.05 -22.75 8.48
CA LEU A 175 1.35 -23.16 8.50
C LEU A 175 2.09 -22.51 9.68
N SER A 176 2.98 -23.27 10.32
CA SER A 176 3.78 -22.79 11.43
C SER A 176 4.84 -21.77 10.98
N MET A 177 5.19 -20.84 11.86
CA MET A 177 6.05 -19.71 11.48
C MET A 177 7.49 -20.14 11.18
N ASN A 178 7.97 -21.22 11.79
CA ASN A 178 9.30 -21.78 11.51
C ASN A 178 9.43 -22.26 10.06
N GLU A 179 8.39 -22.88 9.49
CA GLU A 179 8.40 -23.34 8.09
C GLU A 179 8.29 -22.16 7.12
N VAL A 180 7.55 -21.11 7.49
CA VAL A 180 7.54 -19.86 6.72
C VAL A 180 8.94 -19.25 6.67
N LEU A 181 9.65 -19.14 7.80
CA LEU A 181 11.02 -18.61 7.82
C LEU A 181 11.99 -19.50 7.04
N LYS A 182 11.87 -20.82 7.18
CA LYS A 182 12.67 -21.78 6.43
C LYS A 182 12.47 -21.61 4.92
N TYR A 183 11.22 -21.51 4.47
CA TYR A 183 10.90 -21.20 3.07
C TYR A 183 11.55 -19.90 2.58
N LEU A 184 11.53 -18.83 3.39
CA LEU A 184 12.17 -17.56 3.02
C LEU A 184 13.70 -17.69 2.90
N ILE A 185 14.33 -18.46 3.79
CA ILE A 185 15.77 -18.74 3.73
C ILE A 185 16.10 -19.56 2.49
N ASP A 186 15.38 -20.65 2.25
CA ASP A 186 15.59 -21.55 1.11
C ASP A 186 15.31 -20.84 -0.23
N SER A 187 14.34 -19.92 -0.24
CA SER A 187 14.03 -19.07 -1.40
C SER A 187 15.10 -18.01 -1.66
N SER A 188 15.93 -17.66 -0.66
CA SER A 188 16.95 -16.63 -0.74
C SER A 188 18.19 -17.10 -1.50
N CYS A 189 18.02 -17.31 -2.80
CA CYS A 189 19.09 -17.64 -3.73
C CYS A 189 19.22 -16.58 -4.84
N PRO A 190 20.40 -16.47 -5.49
CA PRO A 190 20.58 -15.56 -6.61
C PRO A 190 19.51 -15.77 -7.69
N LEU A 191 19.01 -14.68 -8.26
CA LEU A 191 18.02 -14.72 -9.34
C LEU A 191 18.59 -15.45 -10.56
N VAL A 192 19.82 -15.10 -10.93
CA VAL A 192 20.64 -15.80 -11.92
C VAL A 192 22.04 -15.90 -11.33
N SER A 193 22.56 -17.12 -11.22
CA SER A 193 23.91 -17.33 -10.66
C SER A 193 24.99 -17.14 -11.74
N LYS A 194 26.19 -16.70 -11.34
CA LYS A 194 27.35 -16.56 -12.26
C LYS A 194 27.72 -17.88 -12.93
N GLY A 195 27.67 -18.98 -12.17
CA GLY A 195 28.02 -20.31 -12.67
C GLY A 195 27.02 -20.87 -13.67
N SER A 196 25.73 -20.55 -13.52
CA SER A 196 24.66 -21.02 -14.40
C SER A 196 24.34 -20.05 -15.55
N LEU A 197 25.12 -18.98 -15.72
CA LEU A 197 24.80 -17.92 -16.69
C LEU A 197 24.82 -18.48 -18.12
N SER A 198 25.84 -19.26 -18.47
CA SER A 198 25.95 -19.89 -19.79
C SER A 198 24.78 -20.83 -20.08
N ASP A 199 24.36 -21.60 -19.07
CA ASP A 199 23.22 -22.52 -19.21
C ASP A 199 21.91 -21.75 -19.42
N VAL A 200 21.70 -20.65 -18.67
CA VAL A 200 20.52 -19.79 -18.79
C VAL A 200 20.43 -19.13 -20.17
N LEU A 201 21.57 -18.71 -20.72
CA LEU A 201 21.64 -18.13 -22.07
C LEU A 201 21.42 -19.17 -23.17
N ALA A 202 21.92 -20.40 -22.98
CA ALA A 202 21.73 -21.51 -23.91
C ALA A 202 20.37 -22.24 -23.77
N MET A 203 19.63 -21.98 -22.69
CA MET A 203 18.39 -22.68 -22.34
C MET A 203 17.35 -22.60 -23.47
N PRO A 204 16.67 -23.70 -23.84
CA PRO A 204 15.59 -23.66 -24.82
C PRO A 204 14.47 -22.69 -24.43
N GLN A 205 13.81 -22.07 -25.43
CA GLN A 205 12.79 -21.04 -25.20
C GLN A 205 11.62 -21.51 -24.32
N HIS A 206 11.20 -22.78 -24.45
CA HIS A 206 10.09 -23.33 -23.66
C HIS A 206 10.43 -23.47 -22.17
N GLU A 207 11.68 -23.82 -21.85
CA GLU A 207 12.15 -23.96 -20.48
C GLU A 207 12.36 -22.57 -19.85
N TRP A 208 12.88 -21.63 -20.62
CA TRP A 208 12.99 -20.23 -20.21
C TRP A 208 11.63 -19.60 -19.88
N GLN A 209 10.62 -19.88 -20.70
CA GLN A 209 9.25 -19.40 -20.44
C GLN A 209 8.70 -19.94 -19.11
N ARG A 210 8.91 -21.24 -18.81
CA ARG A 210 8.50 -21.82 -17.53
C ARG A 210 9.24 -21.18 -16.34
N PHE A 211 10.55 -20.99 -16.48
CA PHE A 211 11.36 -20.33 -15.45
C PHE A 211 10.90 -18.89 -15.17
N THR A 212 10.69 -18.11 -16.23
CA THR A 212 10.26 -16.70 -16.09
C THR A 212 8.83 -16.57 -15.59
N GLU A 213 7.94 -17.49 -15.93
CA GLU A 213 6.56 -17.50 -15.44
C GLU A 213 6.48 -17.71 -13.92
N HIS A 214 7.35 -18.56 -13.36
CA HIS A 214 7.43 -18.77 -11.91
C HIS A 214 7.96 -17.54 -11.14
N ILE A 215 8.83 -16.75 -11.76
CA ILE A 215 9.43 -15.56 -11.14
C ILE A 215 8.58 -14.31 -11.36
N LYS A 216 7.68 -14.33 -12.34
CA LYS A 216 6.85 -13.18 -12.70
C LYS A 216 5.94 -12.76 -11.55
N GLY A 217 6.11 -11.51 -11.10
CA GLY A 217 5.41 -10.96 -9.94
C GLY A 217 6.10 -11.22 -8.61
N MET A 218 7.23 -11.94 -8.59
CA MET A 218 8.06 -12.10 -7.40
C MET A 218 8.81 -10.81 -7.10
N ILE A 219 8.99 -10.53 -5.81
CA ILE A 219 9.88 -9.47 -5.35
C ILE A 219 11.31 -10.02 -5.33
N VAL A 220 12.22 -9.28 -5.95
CA VAL A 220 13.66 -9.56 -5.89
C VAL A 220 14.35 -8.42 -5.18
N THR A 221 15.41 -8.74 -4.47
CA THR A 221 16.15 -7.76 -3.65
C THR A 221 17.62 -7.75 -4.00
N TYR A 222 18.21 -6.56 -4.00
CA TYR A 222 19.64 -6.32 -4.09
C TYR A 222 20.09 -5.74 -2.75
N PRO A 223 20.69 -6.55 -1.86
CA PRO A 223 21.21 -6.08 -0.59
C PRO A 223 22.24 -4.95 -0.78
N GLY A 224 22.05 -3.82 -0.10
CA GLY A 224 22.97 -2.67 -0.14
C GLY A 224 22.75 -1.68 -1.28
N LYS A 225 21.75 -1.86 -2.14
CA LYS A 225 21.33 -0.87 -3.15
C LYS A 225 20.04 -0.18 -2.71
N LYS A 226 19.81 1.06 -3.19
CA LYS A 226 18.56 1.80 -2.99
C LYS A 226 17.92 2.17 -4.34
N PRO A 227 16.62 1.89 -4.56
CA PRO A 227 15.78 1.02 -3.73
C PRO A 227 16.33 -0.42 -3.74
N CYS A 228 16.19 -1.11 -2.62
CA CYS A 228 16.73 -2.46 -2.47
C CYS A 228 15.90 -3.51 -3.21
N SER A 229 14.58 -3.34 -3.29
CA SER A 229 13.68 -4.38 -3.80
C SER A 229 12.78 -3.89 -4.92
N LEU A 230 12.52 -4.77 -5.88
CA LEU A 230 11.67 -4.50 -7.02
C LEU A 230 10.92 -5.76 -7.46
N ARG A 231 9.74 -5.56 -8.05
CA ARG A 231 8.95 -6.61 -8.68
C ARG A 231 9.50 -6.95 -10.06
N VAL A 232 9.67 -8.23 -10.34
CA VAL A 232 9.99 -8.73 -11.69
C VAL A 232 8.69 -8.80 -12.52
N ASP A 233 8.57 -8.01 -13.58
CA ASP A 233 7.44 -8.13 -14.51
C ASP A 233 7.80 -8.96 -15.74
N GLN A 234 9.03 -8.81 -16.23
CA GLN A 234 9.65 -9.62 -17.28
C GLN A 234 11.14 -9.81 -16.98
N LEU A 235 11.73 -10.84 -17.55
CA LEU A 235 13.15 -11.12 -17.50
C LEU A 235 13.60 -11.40 -18.93
N ASP A 236 14.43 -10.52 -19.47
CA ASP A 236 14.86 -10.53 -20.86
C ASP A 236 16.31 -11.02 -20.93
N ARG A 237 16.59 -12.02 -21.77
CA ARG A 237 17.92 -12.63 -21.91
C ARG A 237 18.58 -12.38 -23.26
N ASP A 238 17.91 -11.61 -24.11
CA ASP A 238 18.40 -11.33 -25.46
C ASP A 238 19.69 -10.52 -25.35
N GLN A 239 20.71 -10.95 -26.10
CA GLN A 239 22.02 -10.32 -26.08
C GLN A 239 22.26 -9.53 -27.35
N ASP A 240 22.81 -8.33 -27.20
CA ASP A 240 23.38 -7.61 -28.33
C ASP A 240 24.60 -8.38 -28.83
N SER A 241 24.60 -8.73 -30.12
CA SER A 241 25.61 -9.54 -30.83
C SER A 241 27.07 -9.11 -30.68
N THR A 242 27.34 -7.96 -30.06
CA THR A 242 28.64 -7.32 -29.89
C THR A 242 29.17 -7.31 -28.45
N SER A 243 28.43 -7.82 -27.47
CA SER A 243 28.78 -7.74 -26.05
C SER A 243 29.14 -9.09 -25.42
N GLN A 244 30.01 -9.06 -24.38
CA GLN A 244 30.28 -10.21 -23.52
C GLN A 244 28.99 -10.74 -22.90
N SER A 245 28.95 -12.04 -22.55
CA SER A 245 27.80 -12.69 -21.91
C SER A 245 27.29 -11.87 -20.71
N SER A 246 26.22 -11.11 -20.94
CA SER A 246 25.56 -10.28 -19.93
C SER A 246 24.52 -11.07 -19.13
N PHE A 247 24.26 -10.61 -17.91
CA PHE A 247 23.14 -11.10 -17.12
C PHE A 247 21.82 -10.71 -17.78
N PRO A 248 20.77 -11.56 -17.68
CA PRO A 248 19.43 -11.17 -18.11
C PRO A 248 18.97 -9.86 -17.45
N GLU A 249 18.24 -9.04 -18.18
CA GLU A 249 17.69 -7.78 -17.70
C GLU A 249 16.33 -7.99 -17.05
N ILE A 250 16.17 -7.50 -15.83
CA ILE A 250 14.87 -7.40 -15.17
C ILE A 250 14.15 -6.18 -15.72
N VAL A 251 12.97 -6.40 -16.29
CA VAL A 251 12.06 -5.33 -16.69
C VAL A 251 11.02 -5.13 -15.61
N HIS A 252 10.92 -3.88 -15.13
CA HIS A 252 9.94 -3.44 -14.14
C HIS A 252 9.09 -2.31 -14.71
N PHE A 253 7.77 -2.49 -14.70
CA PHE A 253 6.81 -1.45 -15.06
C PHE A 253 6.38 -0.69 -13.81
N GLY A 254 7.03 0.46 -13.61
CA GLY A 254 6.77 1.35 -12.48
C GLY A 254 5.81 2.49 -12.80
N ILE A 255 5.44 3.20 -11.75
CA ILE A 255 4.63 4.42 -11.79
C ILE A 255 5.41 5.53 -11.09
N ARG A 256 5.81 6.54 -11.85
CA ARG A 256 6.48 7.71 -11.31
C ARG A 256 5.57 8.46 -10.32
N PRO A 257 6.12 8.94 -9.19
CA PRO A 257 5.39 9.78 -8.26
C PRO A 257 4.70 10.96 -8.96
N PRO A 258 3.41 11.26 -8.65
CA PRO A 258 2.68 12.33 -9.32
C PRO A 258 3.41 13.68 -9.32
N GLN A 259 4.09 14.01 -8.22
CA GLN A 259 4.87 15.23 -8.01
C GLN A 259 5.97 15.43 -9.06
N LEU A 260 6.49 14.34 -9.63
CA LEU A 260 7.61 14.32 -10.58
C LEU A 260 7.18 13.94 -12.00
N SER A 261 5.88 13.74 -12.19
CA SER A 261 5.27 13.53 -13.50
C SER A 261 4.71 14.84 -14.06
N TYR A 262 4.11 14.79 -15.25
CA TYR A 262 3.38 15.93 -15.83
C TYR A 262 2.36 16.55 -14.85
N ALA A 263 1.82 15.77 -13.91
CA ALA A 263 0.83 16.25 -12.94
C ALA A 263 1.44 17.23 -11.91
N GLY A 264 2.72 17.11 -11.60
CA GLY A 264 3.45 18.03 -10.72
C GLY A 264 3.94 19.29 -11.43
N ASN A 265 4.00 19.29 -12.76
CA ASN A 265 4.52 20.42 -13.54
C ASN A 265 3.61 21.67 -13.40
N PRO A 266 4.13 22.82 -12.92
CA PRO A 266 3.36 24.05 -12.75
C PRO A 266 2.69 24.55 -14.04
N GLU A 267 3.36 24.40 -15.19
CA GLU A 267 2.82 24.80 -16.50
C GLU A 267 1.63 23.93 -16.90
N TYR A 268 1.73 22.61 -16.67
CA TYR A 268 0.64 21.69 -16.92
C TYR A 268 -0.56 22.01 -16.03
N GLN A 269 -0.34 22.24 -14.73
CA GLN A 269 -1.40 22.61 -13.79
C GLN A 269 -2.08 23.93 -14.16
N LYS A 270 -1.32 24.91 -14.67
CA LYS A 270 -1.88 26.17 -15.20
C LYS A 270 -2.72 25.92 -16.45
N ALA A 271 -2.19 25.22 -17.44
CA ALA A 271 -2.88 24.88 -18.68
C ALA A 271 -4.17 24.07 -18.42
N TRP A 272 -4.13 23.13 -17.46
CA TRP A 272 -5.28 22.33 -17.04
C TRP A 272 -6.38 23.20 -16.41
N ARG A 273 -6.00 24.10 -15.49
CA ARG A 273 -6.96 25.05 -14.88
C ARG A 273 -7.62 25.94 -15.93
N GLU A 274 -6.85 26.45 -16.89
CA GLU A 274 -7.39 27.24 -18.00
C GLU A 274 -8.35 26.44 -18.87
N TYR A 275 -8.00 25.18 -19.22
CA TYR A 275 -8.87 24.28 -19.99
C TYR A 275 -10.18 24.01 -19.26
N VAL A 276 -10.15 23.63 -17.98
CA VAL A 276 -11.36 23.35 -17.19
C VAL A 276 -12.24 24.59 -17.06
N LYS A 277 -11.65 25.77 -16.81
CA LYS A 277 -12.37 27.04 -16.75
C LYS A 277 -13.05 27.37 -18.08
N PHE A 278 -12.34 27.21 -19.19
CA PHE A 278 -12.87 27.48 -20.53
C PHE A 278 -13.95 26.48 -20.94
N ARG A 279 -13.79 25.19 -20.61
CA ARG A 279 -14.81 24.16 -20.82
C ARG A 279 -16.09 24.47 -20.03
N HIS A 280 -15.95 24.95 -18.80
CA HIS A 280 -17.10 25.33 -17.98
C HIS A 280 -17.81 26.57 -18.53
N LEU A 281 -17.06 27.59 -18.96
CA LEU A 281 -17.61 28.76 -19.66
C LEU A 281 -18.42 28.34 -20.88
N LEU A 282 -17.86 27.47 -21.72
CA LEU A 282 -18.53 26.96 -22.93
C LEU A 282 -19.83 26.21 -22.63
N ALA A 283 -19.85 25.42 -21.56
CA ALA A 283 -21.06 24.69 -21.14
C ALA A 283 -22.19 25.64 -20.69
N ASN A 284 -21.84 26.81 -20.16
CA ASN A 284 -22.81 27.81 -19.69
C ASN A 284 -23.13 28.88 -20.75
N MET A 285 -22.47 28.86 -21.91
CA MET A 285 -22.76 29.82 -22.98
C MET A 285 -24.00 29.40 -23.78
N PRO A 286 -24.94 30.31 -24.06
CA PRO A 286 -26.20 29.97 -24.73
C PRO A 286 -25.99 29.48 -26.18
N LYS A 287 -24.99 30.01 -26.89
CA LYS A 287 -24.56 29.54 -28.21
C LYS A 287 -23.04 29.65 -28.35
N PRO A 288 -22.29 28.56 -28.10
CA PRO A 288 -20.84 28.52 -28.33
C PRO A 288 -20.51 28.74 -29.82
N SER A 289 -19.57 29.65 -30.11
CA SER A 289 -19.10 29.84 -31.49
C SER A 289 -18.24 28.65 -31.95
N PHE A 290 -18.08 28.50 -33.28
CA PHE A 290 -17.17 27.49 -33.83
C PHE A 290 -15.71 27.74 -33.43
N GLU A 291 -15.31 29.02 -33.37
CA GLU A 291 -13.97 29.41 -32.92
C GLU A 291 -13.70 29.01 -31.47
N ASP A 292 -14.70 29.14 -30.59
CA ASP A 292 -14.56 28.73 -29.20
C ASP A 292 -14.37 27.22 -29.07
N LYS A 293 -15.11 26.42 -29.85
CA LYS A 293 -14.92 24.95 -29.88
C LYS A 293 -13.52 24.59 -30.35
N ARG A 294 -13.04 25.24 -31.42
CA ARG A 294 -11.67 25.05 -31.94
C ARG A 294 -10.60 25.46 -30.92
N ARG A 295 -10.86 26.51 -30.14
CA ARG A 295 -9.96 26.97 -29.06
C ARG A 295 -9.93 25.99 -27.89
N LEU A 296 -11.06 25.35 -27.55
CA LEU A 296 -11.11 24.30 -26.53
C LEU A 296 -10.31 23.08 -26.98
N GLU A 297 -10.51 22.66 -28.23
CA GLU A 297 -9.78 21.53 -28.84
C GLU A 297 -8.27 21.80 -28.89
N ALA A 298 -7.85 23.00 -29.28
CA ALA A 298 -6.43 23.39 -29.24
C ALA A 298 -5.83 23.33 -27.83
N LYS A 299 -6.59 23.73 -26.79
CA LYS A 299 -6.18 23.59 -25.38
C LYS A 299 -6.10 22.11 -24.97
N GLU A 300 -7.00 21.26 -25.44
CA GLU A 300 -6.98 19.82 -25.19
C GLU A 300 -5.78 19.13 -25.83
N ILE A 301 -5.49 19.43 -27.11
CA ILE A 301 -4.31 18.94 -27.84
C ILE A 301 -3.03 19.37 -27.11
N ARG A 302 -2.94 20.62 -26.66
CA ARG A 302 -1.79 21.10 -25.87
C ARG A 302 -1.58 20.26 -24.60
N LEU A 303 -2.66 19.92 -23.88
CA LEU A 303 -2.59 19.08 -22.69
C LEU A 303 -2.20 17.63 -23.02
N GLN A 304 -2.70 17.08 -24.13
CA GLN A 304 -2.30 15.75 -24.60
C GLN A 304 -0.81 15.72 -24.95
N ASN A 305 -0.31 16.72 -25.68
CA ASN A 305 1.11 16.86 -26.02
C ASN A 305 2.00 16.95 -24.77
N MET A 306 1.56 17.64 -23.72
CA MET A 306 2.30 17.68 -22.45
C MET A 306 2.31 16.32 -21.72
N ARG A 307 1.26 15.50 -21.88
CA ARG A 307 1.19 14.15 -21.27
C ARG A 307 2.05 13.12 -22.01
N THR A 308 2.22 13.27 -23.32
CA THR A 308 2.96 12.32 -24.17
C THR A 308 4.46 12.56 -24.18
N LYS A 309 4.95 13.71 -23.70
CA LYS A 309 6.39 13.94 -23.50
C LYS A 309 6.99 12.87 -22.57
N ASN A 310 7.90 12.06 -23.12
CA ASN A 310 8.51 10.91 -22.42
C ASN A 310 9.16 11.30 -21.09
N GLU A 311 9.81 12.48 -21.03
CA GLU A 311 10.44 13.00 -19.82
C GLU A 311 9.50 13.17 -18.62
N LEU A 312 8.20 13.35 -18.84
CA LEU A 312 7.20 13.61 -17.80
C LEU A 312 6.13 12.51 -17.71
N LYS A 313 6.32 11.42 -18.45
CA LYS A 313 5.38 10.30 -18.49
C LYS A 313 5.29 9.65 -17.12
N ARG A 314 4.05 9.31 -16.72
CA ARG A 314 3.78 8.71 -15.41
C ARG A 314 4.12 7.22 -15.37
N ASN A 315 3.84 6.47 -16.43
CA ASN A 315 4.21 5.06 -16.52
C ASN A 315 5.63 4.98 -17.06
N VAL A 316 6.50 4.30 -16.31
CA VAL A 316 7.92 4.15 -16.60
C VAL A 316 8.24 2.67 -16.75
N THR A 317 9.19 2.37 -17.64
CA THR A 317 9.72 1.01 -17.79
C THR A 317 11.18 1.08 -17.39
N VAL A 318 11.52 0.42 -16.31
CA VAL A 318 12.88 0.37 -15.79
C VAL A 318 13.48 -0.97 -16.18
N THR A 319 14.65 -0.95 -16.82
CA THR A 319 15.46 -2.14 -17.06
C THR A 319 16.70 -2.10 -16.17
N VAL A 320 16.97 -3.19 -15.46
CA VAL A 320 18.16 -3.34 -14.62
C VAL A 320 18.75 -4.72 -14.79
N SER A 321 20.08 -4.84 -14.80
CA SER A 321 20.75 -6.15 -14.78
C SER A 321 20.30 -6.98 -13.58
N SER A 322 20.04 -8.27 -13.79
CA SER A 322 19.74 -9.25 -12.73
C SER A 322 20.95 -9.61 -11.86
N GLU A 323 22.15 -9.11 -12.18
CA GLU A 323 23.34 -9.40 -11.40
C GLU A 323 23.17 -9.01 -9.92
N ASN A 324 23.52 -9.95 -9.03
CA ASN A 324 23.45 -9.83 -7.56
C ASN A 324 22.03 -9.65 -6.97
N PHE A 325 20.98 -9.69 -7.78
CA PHE A 325 19.62 -9.80 -7.25
C PHE A 325 19.39 -11.19 -6.67
N HIS A 326 18.69 -11.24 -5.55
CA HIS A 326 18.26 -12.45 -4.87
C HIS A 326 16.75 -12.57 -4.94
N LYS A 327 16.27 -13.79 -5.14
CA LYS A 327 14.86 -14.14 -4.98
C LYS A 327 14.47 -14.04 -3.51
N THR A 328 13.23 -13.68 -3.25
CA THR A 328 12.68 -13.63 -1.88
C THR A 328 11.64 -14.71 -1.64
N GLY A 329 11.08 -15.29 -2.70
CA GLY A 329 9.90 -16.17 -2.61
C GLY A 329 8.60 -15.44 -2.27
N ILE A 330 8.64 -14.11 -2.10
CA ILE A 330 7.46 -13.28 -1.78
C ILE A 330 6.90 -12.68 -3.06
N MET A 331 5.60 -12.88 -3.30
CA MET A 331 4.87 -12.28 -4.42
C MET A 331 4.21 -10.94 -4.02
N CYS A 332 3.60 -10.28 -5.00
CA CYS A 332 2.98 -8.97 -4.83
C CYS A 332 1.77 -8.94 -3.87
N ASP A 333 1.14 -10.10 -3.61
CA ASP A 333 -0.02 -10.24 -2.73
C ASP A 333 0.31 -9.93 -1.27
N VAL A 334 1.43 -10.44 -0.77
CA VAL A 334 1.95 -10.15 0.56
C VAL A 334 2.19 -8.66 0.71
N VAL A 335 2.78 -8.03 -0.32
CA VAL A 335 3.01 -6.58 -0.34
C VAL A 335 1.71 -5.79 -0.31
N GLN A 336 0.67 -6.19 -1.06
CA GLN A 336 -0.62 -5.51 -1.02
C GLN A 336 -1.21 -5.52 0.39
N HIS A 337 -1.19 -6.67 1.06
CA HIS A 337 -1.73 -6.82 2.41
C HIS A 337 -0.86 -6.10 3.45
N ALA A 338 0.47 -6.14 3.32
CA ALA A 338 1.39 -5.47 4.23
C ALA A 338 1.15 -3.96 4.26
N MET A 339 0.82 -3.36 3.10
CA MET A 339 0.53 -1.93 3.00
C MET A 339 -0.80 -1.49 3.65
N LEU A 340 -1.62 -2.42 4.15
CA LEU A 340 -2.80 -2.12 4.96
C LEU A 340 -2.48 -2.07 6.46
N VAL A 341 -1.43 -2.77 6.90
CA VAL A 341 -1.06 -2.86 8.31
C VAL A 341 -0.85 -1.48 8.95
N PRO A 342 -0.09 -0.55 8.35
CA PRO A 342 0.08 0.78 8.93
C PRO A 342 -1.25 1.54 9.10
N VAL A 343 -2.18 1.40 8.15
CA VAL A 343 -3.49 2.06 8.21
C VAL A 343 -4.31 1.50 9.38
N LEU A 344 -4.36 0.18 9.52
CA LEU A 344 -5.07 -0.48 10.60
C LEU A 344 -4.46 -0.11 11.96
N VAL A 345 -3.13 -0.16 12.09
CA VAL A 345 -2.43 0.20 13.33
C VAL A 345 -2.74 1.65 13.71
N SER A 346 -2.66 2.58 12.77
CA SER A 346 -2.97 3.99 13.05
C SER A 346 -4.41 4.18 13.52
N HIS A 347 -5.36 3.48 12.89
CA HIS A 347 -6.77 3.47 13.30
C HIS A 347 -6.96 2.96 14.72
N LEU A 348 -6.36 1.81 15.06
CA LEU A 348 -6.48 1.21 16.39
C LEU A 348 -5.82 2.07 17.47
N ARG A 349 -4.62 2.62 17.22
CA ARG A 349 -3.92 3.54 18.13
C ARG A 349 -4.70 4.83 18.35
N PHE A 350 -5.33 5.36 17.30
CA PHE A 350 -6.20 6.52 17.40
C PHE A 350 -7.40 6.24 18.30
N HIS A 351 -8.11 5.12 18.10
CA HIS A 351 -9.25 4.77 18.94
C HIS A 351 -8.87 4.52 20.40
N ARG A 352 -7.68 3.96 20.67
CA ARG A 352 -7.15 3.87 22.04
C ARG A 352 -6.91 5.23 22.68
N SER A 353 -6.46 6.21 21.89
CA SER A 353 -6.31 7.58 22.39
C SER A 353 -7.65 8.22 22.76
N LEU A 354 -8.75 7.78 22.13
CA LEU A 354 -10.09 8.25 22.49
C LEU A 354 -10.55 7.72 23.85
N ASP A 355 -10.07 6.56 24.29
CA ASP A 355 -10.38 6.04 25.63
C ASP A 355 -9.93 7.03 26.72
N VAL A 356 -8.71 7.55 26.56
CA VAL A 356 -8.14 8.58 27.45
C VAL A 356 -8.96 9.88 27.39
N LEU A 357 -9.46 10.25 26.21
CA LEU A 357 -10.30 11.43 26.05
C LEU A 357 -11.63 11.26 26.79
N GLU A 358 -12.29 10.11 26.63
CA GLU A 358 -13.54 9.78 27.30
C GLU A 358 -13.38 9.73 28.82
N GLU A 359 -12.27 9.17 29.31
CA GLU A 359 -11.94 9.16 30.74
C GLU A 359 -11.79 10.58 31.30
N LYS A 360 -11.12 11.48 30.57
CA LYS A 360 -10.94 12.88 30.98
C LYS A 360 -12.26 13.67 30.98
N ILE A 361 -13.10 13.46 29.97
CA ILE A 361 -14.41 14.11 29.85
C ILE A 361 -15.44 13.47 30.81
N LYS A 362 -15.15 12.25 31.30
CA LYS A 362 -16.04 11.43 32.13
C LYS A 362 -17.36 11.11 31.42
N TYR A 363 -17.29 10.90 30.10
CA TYR A 363 -18.44 10.55 29.26
C TYR A 363 -18.02 9.51 28.22
N LYS A 364 -18.75 8.39 28.18
CA LYS A 364 -18.55 7.31 27.20
C LYS A 364 -19.49 7.50 26.02
N PHE A 365 -18.95 7.65 24.82
CA PHE A 365 -19.77 7.83 23.63
C PHE A 365 -20.31 6.47 23.17
N SER A 366 -21.63 6.38 22.99
CA SER A 366 -22.26 5.17 22.45
C SER A 366 -21.88 4.93 20.98
N ASN A 367 -21.69 6.00 20.20
CA ASN A 367 -21.28 5.94 18.80
C ASN A 367 -19.87 6.52 18.63
N ARG A 368 -18.87 5.63 18.62
CA ARG A 368 -17.46 6.02 18.41
C ARG A 368 -17.16 6.58 17.03
N TYR A 369 -17.92 6.19 16.01
CA TYR A 369 -17.76 6.75 14.67
C TYR A 369 -18.11 8.24 14.65
N LEU A 370 -19.17 8.65 15.38
CA LEU A 370 -19.54 10.05 15.50
C LEU A 370 -18.46 10.86 16.24
N LEU A 371 -17.85 10.30 17.29
CA LEU A 371 -16.74 10.93 18.00
C LEU A 371 -15.52 11.13 17.08
N GLN A 372 -15.15 10.10 16.30
CA GLN A 372 -14.09 10.21 15.30
C GLN A 372 -14.39 11.31 14.27
N LEU A 373 -15.63 11.36 13.77
CA LEU A 373 -16.06 12.38 12.82
C LEU A 373 -15.97 13.79 13.42
N ALA A 374 -16.40 13.98 14.68
CA ALA A 374 -16.33 15.26 15.38
C ALA A 374 -14.90 15.77 15.57
N LEU A 375 -13.92 14.86 15.68
CA LEU A 375 -12.50 15.19 15.80
C LEU A 375 -11.79 15.35 14.44
N THR A 376 -12.49 15.11 13.32
CA THR A 376 -11.91 15.21 11.99
C THR A 376 -11.94 16.65 11.48
N HIS A 377 -10.77 17.20 11.17
CA HIS A 377 -10.66 18.52 10.57
C HIS A 377 -10.86 18.46 9.03
N PRO A 378 -11.49 19.45 8.36
CA PRO A 378 -11.71 19.43 6.91
C PRO A 378 -10.45 19.35 6.03
N SER A 379 -9.28 19.69 6.58
CA SER A 379 -7.99 19.52 5.90
C SER A 379 -7.43 18.09 6.00
N TYR A 380 -8.08 17.22 6.75
CA TYR A 380 -7.73 15.81 6.83
C TYR A 380 -7.88 15.17 5.46
N ARG A 381 -6.85 14.40 5.09
CA ARG A 381 -6.87 13.50 3.96
C ARG A 381 -6.50 12.14 4.50
N GLU A 382 -7.10 11.11 3.93
CA GLU A 382 -6.77 9.74 4.28
C GLU A 382 -5.27 9.50 4.08
N ASN A 383 -4.62 9.03 5.13
CA ASN A 383 -3.19 8.76 5.16
C ASN A 383 -2.95 7.25 5.18
N PHE A 384 -1.79 6.82 4.69
CA PHE A 384 -1.38 5.42 4.68
C PHE A 384 -1.00 4.89 6.08
N GLY A 385 -1.27 5.61 7.17
CA GLY A 385 -0.83 5.25 8.52
C GLY A 385 0.69 5.37 8.76
N THR A 386 1.46 5.66 7.72
CA THR A 386 2.90 5.99 7.73
C THR A 386 3.18 7.12 6.74
N ASN A 387 4.44 7.44 6.48
CA ASN A 387 4.87 8.39 5.45
C ASN A 387 4.22 8.03 4.10
N PRO A 388 3.34 8.90 3.54
CA PRO A 388 2.60 8.59 2.32
C PRO A 388 3.47 8.36 1.10
N ASP A 389 4.64 8.98 1.02
CA ASP A 389 5.57 8.78 -0.10
C ASP A 389 6.30 7.45 0.03
N HIS A 390 6.70 7.05 1.24
CA HIS A 390 7.25 5.71 1.48
C HIS A 390 6.27 4.64 1.01
N ALA A 391 5.01 4.74 1.46
CA ALA A 391 3.97 3.81 1.05
C ALA A 391 3.77 3.76 -0.48
N ARG A 392 3.79 4.91 -1.16
CA ARG A 392 3.64 4.97 -2.62
C ARG A 392 4.84 4.38 -3.35
N ASN A 393 6.05 4.68 -2.90
CA ASN A 393 7.29 4.18 -3.50
C ASN A 393 7.34 2.65 -3.38
N SER A 394 7.08 2.09 -2.18
CA SER A 394 7.06 0.65 -1.95
C SER A 394 5.99 -0.04 -2.80
N LEU A 395 4.82 0.59 -2.97
CA LEU A 395 3.75 0.07 -3.84
C LEU A 395 4.06 0.16 -5.33
N THR A 396 4.77 1.19 -5.75
CA THR A 396 5.26 1.28 -7.13
C THR A 396 6.27 0.17 -7.39
N ASN A 397 7.28 0.04 -6.52
CA ASN A 397 8.40 -0.86 -6.72
C ASN A 397 8.00 -2.33 -6.55
N CYS A 398 7.16 -2.64 -5.55
CA CYS A 398 6.85 -4.01 -5.13
C CYS A 398 5.35 -4.36 -5.16
N GLY A 399 4.47 -3.42 -5.52
CA GLY A 399 3.01 -3.68 -5.54
C GLY A 399 2.55 -4.43 -6.79
N ILE A 400 1.24 -4.54 -7.02
CA ILE A 400 0.71 -5.14 -8.27
C ILE A 400 0.89 -4.20 -9.47
N ARG A 401 1.19 -4.76 -10.65
CA ARG A 401 1.45 -3.99 -11.88
C ARG A 401 0.25 -3.18 -12.37
N GLN A 402 -0.91 -3.82 -12.49
CA GLN A 402 -2.13 -3.22 -13.05
C GLN A 402 -3.31 -3.39 -12.10
N PRO A 403 -3.41 -2.53 -11.07
CA PRO A 403 -4.58 -2.52 -10.20
C PRO A 403 -5.83 -2.09 -10.97
N VAL A 404 -6.96 -2.68 -10.62
CA VAL A 404 -8.29 -2.25 -11.02
C VAL A 404 -8.61 -0.94 -10.29
N TYR A 405 -8.98 0.08 -11.06
CA TYR A 405 -9.39 1.38 -10.52
C TYR A 405 -10.92 1.52 -10.54
N GLY A 406 -11.47 1.96 -9.40
CA GLY A 406 -12.87 2.38 -9.30
C GLY A 406 -13.13 3.79 -9.83
N ASP A 407 -14.35 4.29 -9.60
CA ASP A 407 -14.76 5.63 -10.02
C ASP A 407 -14.13 6.72 -9.13
N ARG A 408 -13.55 7.74 -9.78
CA ARG A 408 -12.96 8.91 -9.11
C ARG A 408 -13.99 9.76 -8.37
N ARG A 409 -15.30 9.61 -8.65
CA ARG A 409 -16.37 10.35 -7.96
C ARG A 409 -16.36 10.17 -6.45
N ILE A 410 -15.89 9.02 -5.96
CA ILE A 410 -15.82 8.70 -4.52
C ILE A 410 -15.06 9.75 -3.71
N HIS A 411 -14.01 10.34 -4.28
CA HIS A 411 -13.20 11.39 -3.63
C HIS A 411 -13.94 12.73 -3.48
N TYR A 412 -14.95 12.97 -4.33
CA TYR A 412 -15.63 14.26 -4.44
C TYR A 412 -17.03 14.28 -3.84
N MET A 413 -17.64 13.11 -3.64
CA MET A 413 -19.01 12.98 -3.10
C MET A 413 -19.17 13.74 -1.77
N ASN A 414 -18.17 13.67 -0.88
CA ASN A 414 -18.28 14.19 0.48
C ASN A 414 -17.47 15.47 0.74
N THR A 415 -16.69 15.97 -0.22
CA THR A 415 -15.70 17.06 0.00
C THR A 415 -15.96 18.35 -0.79
N ARG A 416 -16.83 18.34 -1.81
CA ARG A 416 -17.11 19.57 -2.57
C ARG A 416 -18.01 20.52 -1.79
N LYS A 417 -17.43 21.62 -1.29
CA LYS A 417 -18.21 22.82 -0.99
C LYS A 417 -18.69 23.44 -2.32
N ARG A 418 -20.02 23.45 -2.42
CA ARG A 418 -20.92 23.77 -3.53
C ARG A 418 -20.52 24.97 -4.41
N ALA A 419 -20.40 24.74 -5.71
CA ALA A 419 -20.53 25.77 -6.76
C ALA A 419 -21.94 25.66 -7.38
N GLU A 420 -22.44 26.70 -8.04
CA GLU A 420 -23.83 26.81 -8.55
C GLU A 420 -24.34 25.52 -9.23
N VAL A 421 -23.60 24.93 -10.16
CA VAL A 421 -24.01 23.71 -10.87
C VAL A 421 -24.28 22.51 -9.94
N THR A 422 -23.52 22.37 -8.85
CA THR A 422 -23.75 21.28 -7.87
C THR A 422 -24.97 21.55 -7.00
N ILE A 423 -25.32 22.83 -6.80
CA ILE A 423 -26.53 23.23 -6.07
C ILE A 423 -27.76 22.88 -6.91
N TRP A 424 -27.79 23.28 -8.19
CA TRP A 424 -28.95 23.08 -9.05
C TRP A 424 -29.22 21.61 -9.39
N SER A 425 -28.19 20.77 -9.56
CA SER A 425 -28.38 19.34 -9.82
C SER A 425 -29.01 18.58 -8.65
N GLU A 426 -28.75 18.99 -7.41
CA GLU A 426 -29.44 18.41 -6.24
C GLU A 426 -30.89 18.92 -6.15
N TYR A 427 -31.16 20.19 -6.50
CA TYR A 427 -32.53 20.71 -6.55
C TYR A 427 -33.38 20.01 -7.63
N GLU A 428 -32.84 19.68 -8.80
CA GLU A 428 -33.58 18.87 -9.80
C GLU A 428 -33.87 17.45 -9.31
N VAL A 429 -32.95 16.81 -8.58
CA VAL A 429 -33.18 15.47 -8.01
C VAL A 429 -34.23 15.51 -6.89
N VAL A 430 -34.21 16.54 -6.04
CA VAL A 430 -35.22 16.74 -5.00
C VAL A 430 -36.59 17.11 -5.61
N LEU A 431 -36.62 17.94 -6.65
CA LEU A 431 -37.86 18.27 -7.37
C LEU A 431 -38.45 17.06 -8.10
N CYS A 432 -37.62 16.23 -8.75
CA CYS A 432 -38.07 15.01 -9.40
C CYS A 432 -38.60 13.96 -8.40
N GLN A 433 -37.98 13.82 -7.22
CA GLN A 433 -38.49 12.92 -6.17
C GLN A 433 -39.78 13.44 -5.53
N THR A 434 -39.99 14.76 -5.46
CA THR A 434 -41.22 15.33 -4.90
C THR A 434 -42.38 15.29 -5.90
N PHE A 435 -42.11 15.34 -7.21
CA PHE A 435 -43.15 15.25 -8.25
C PHE A 435 -43.66 13.81 -8.50
N LEU A 436 -42.81 12.79 -8.30
CA LEU A 436 -43.21 11.38 -8.44
C LEU A 436 -44.03 10.81 -7.26
N VAL A 437 -44.23 11.59 -6.20
CA VAL A 437 -45.11 11.22 -5.06
C VAL A 437 -46.49 11.92 -5.17
N LYS A 438 -46.73 12.67 -6.25
CA LYS A 438 -47.99 13.41 -6.49
C LYS A 438 -48.61 13.17 -7.88
N ILE A 439 -48.34 12.03 -8.49
CA ILE A 439 -49.13 11.40 -9.56
C ILE A 439 -49.41 9.98 -9.09
#